data_AF-A0A1C4YR51-F1
#
_entry.id   AF-A0A1C4YR51-F1
#
_cell.length_a   1.000
_cell.length_b   1.000
_cell.length_c   1.000
_cell.angle_alpha   90.00
_cell.angle_beta   90.00
_cell.angle_gamma   90.00
#
_symmetry.space_group_name_H-M   'P 1'
#
loop_
_entity.id
_entity.type
_entity.pdbx_description
1 polymer ?
#
loop_
_entity_poly.entity_id
_entity_poly.type
_entity_poly.pdbx_seq_one_letter_code
_entity_poly.pdbx_strand_id
1 'polypeptide(L)'
;MVAAAGDWLDKCAKSPSATPANCPQSIVETSDVSKVRWVFYGNPLEATVIHYTEADSRFDMLGTVMVTADYTASKELRRVVTPAKYWAKVKWVDGRLDVQEIKEHSAVGDPDVMKQDPKLPWELVAAKLNDAFTRCVRDAKSAMPAGCPEWSPPSGAEKVKWSSTGDPLLTARATFDPKFAIYRVKGTYELAVRYTWLGTTKTDTRNPTYEAWIAPTAAGPVVLQIKDTITA
;
A
#
# COMPACT_ATOMS: atom_id res chain seq x y z
N MET A 1 17.23 -20.19 5.50
CA MET A 1 15.85 -20.36 5.00
C MET A 1 15.22 -19.01 4.80
N VAL A 2 15.11 -18.27 5.90
CA VAL A 2 14.65 -16.88 5.96
C VAL A 2 15.37 -15.97 4.95
N ALA A 3 16.70 -16.04 4.86
CA ALA A 3 17.47 -15.27 3.87
C ALA A 3 17.09 -15.58 2.40
N ALA A 4 16.90 -16.86 2.05
CA ALA A 4 16.54 -17.25 0.68
C ALA A 4 15.15 -16.74 0.28
N ALA A 5 14.18 -16.77 1.20
CA ALA A 5 12.86 -16.17 0.98
C ALA A 5 12.94 -14.64 0.84
N GLY A 6 13.80 -13.98 1.63
CA GLY A 6 14.09 -12.54 1.52
C GLY A 6 14.64 -12.16 0.14
N ASP A 7 15.69 -12.85 -0.31
CA ASP A 7 16.30 -12.61 -1.62
C ASP A 7 15.30 -12.81 -2.77
N TRP A 8 14.37 -13.76 -2.62
CA TRP A 8 13.32 -13.99 -3.61
C TRP A 8 12.29 -12.87 -3.64
N LEU A 9 11.86 -12.38 -2.47
CA LEU A 9 10.95 -11.24 -2.36
C LEU A 9 11.60 -9.94 -2.90
N ASP A 10 12.91 -9.77 -2.75
CA ASP A 10 13.64 -8.67 -3.38
C ASP A 10 13.62 -8.74 -4.91
N LYS A 11 13.67 -9.95 -5.49
CA LYS A 11 13.46 -10.15 -6.94
C LYS A 11 12.03 -9.82 -7.33
N CYS A 12 11.05 -10.22 -6.52
CA CYS A 12 9.64 -9.87 -6.73
C CYS A 12 9.43 -8.35 -6.75
N ALA A 13 10.05 -7.61 -5.82
CA ALA A 13 9.98 -6.15 -5.76
C ALA A 13 10.58 -5.47 -6.99
N LYS A 14 11.58 -6.09 -7.65
CA LYS A 14 12.24 -5.54 -8.84
C LYS A 14 11.54 -5.92 -10.16
N SER A 15 10.49 -6.74 -10.11
CA SER A 15 9.81 -7.19 -11.32
C SER A 15 9.05 -6.04 -12.01
N PRO A 16 9.13 -5.91 -13.35
CA PRO A 16 8.33 -4.95 -14.10
C PRO A 16 6.93 -5.48 -14.50
N SER A 17 6.59 -6.72 -14.11
CA SER A 17 5.32 -7.36 -14.48
C SER A 17 4.19 -6.99 -13.53
N ALA A 18 2.96 -6.90 -14.07
CA ALA A 18 1.74 -6.78 -13.27
C ALA A 18 1.40 -8.07 -12.51
N THR A 19 1.83 -9.22 -13.03
CA THR A 19 1.64 -10.56 -12.46
C THR A 19 2.98 -11.29 -12.48
N PRO A 20 3.94 -10.89 -11.64
CA PRO A 20 5.23 -11.54 -11.58
C PRO A 20 5.08 -13.03 -11.25
N ALA A 21 5.74 -13.90 -12.02
CA ALA A 21 5.73 -15.33 -11.77
C ALA A 21 6.45 -15.65 -10.46
N ASN A 22 5.91 -16.60 -9.68
CA ASN A 22 6.44 -17.01 -8.38
C ASN A 22 6.64 -15.81 -7.45
N CYS A 23 5.61 -14.98 -7.32
CA CYS A 23 5.60 -13.82 -6.46
C CYS A 23 4.20 -13.63 -5.86
N PRO A 24 4.09 -13.10 -4.62
CA PRO A 24 2.81 -13.01 -3.93
C PRO A 24 1.95 -11.81 -4.30
N GLN A 25 2.45 -10.91 -5.15
CA GLN A 25 1.75 -9.70 -5.55
C GLN A 25 1.24 -9.77 -6.99
N SER A 26 0.08 -9.17 -7.22
CA SER A 26 -0.52 -9.01 -8.55
C SER A 26 -1.32 -7.71 -8.63
N ILE A 27 -1.47 -7.18 -9.84
CA ILE A 27 -2.41 -6.08 -10.14
C ILE A 27 -3.62 -6.71 -10.83
N VAL A 28 -4.81 -6.52 -10.23
CA VAL A 28 -6.08 -6.90 -10.84
C VAL A 28 -6.64 -5.68 -11.56
N GLU A 29 -6.37 -5.56 -12.84
CA GLU A 29 -6.80 -4.46 -13.71
C GLU A 29 -7.12 -5.04 -15.10
N THR A 30 -8.20 -4.58 -15.74
CA THR A 30 -8.68 -5.13 -17.02
C THR A 30 -8.11 -4.39 -18.24
N SER A 31 -7.48 -3.24 -18.01
CA SER A 31 -6.85 -2.41 -19.03
C SER A 31 -5.35 -2.73 -19.22
N ASP A 32 -4.75 -2.19 -20.28
CA ASP A 32 -3.32 -2.36 -20.54
C ASP A 32 -2.46 -1.72 -19.43
N VAL A 33 -1.81 -2.57 -18.64
CA VAL A 33 -0.92 -2.17 -17.55
C VAL A 33 0.53 -2.05 -18.03
N SER A 34 1.21 -0.95 -17.66
CA SER A 34 2.61 -0.72 -17.98
C SER A 34 3.35 0.06 -16.88
N LYS A 35 4.68 0.16 -16.99
CA LYS A 35 5.56 0.90 -16.05
C LYS A 35 5.37 0.51 -14.58
N VAL A 36 5.13 -0.77 -14.33
CA VAL A 36 4.91 -1.29 -12.97
C VAL A 36 6.16 -1.15 -12.12
N ARG A 37 5.99 -0.65 -10.90
CA ARG A 37 7.02 -0.55 -9.86
C ARG A 37 6.46 -1.08 -8.55
N TRP A 38 6.98 -2.21 -8.11
CA TRP A 38 6.62 -2.81 -6.83
C TRP A 38 7.49 -2.27 -5.69
N VAL A 39 6.89 -2.11 -4.52
CA VAL A 39 7.61 -1.82 -3.28
C VAL A 39 6.97 -2.61 -2.16
N PHE A 40 7.81 -3.31 -1.38
CA PHE A 40 7.42 -4.06 -0.20
C PHE A 40 7.78 -3.24 1.03
N TYR A 41 6.87 -3.18 2.01
CA TYR A 41 7.06 -2.42 3.24
C TYR A 41 7.04 -3.32 4.46
N GLY A 42 7.85 -2.92 5.45
CA GLY A 42 8.15 -3.74 6.63
C GLY A 42 9.11 -4.87 6.31
N ASN A 43 9.43 -5.69 7.31
CA ASN A 43 10.22 -6.90 7.12
C ASN A 43 9.28 -8.06 6.77
N PRO A 44 9.24 -8.58 5.52
CA PRO A 44 8.35 -9.68 5.15
C PRO A 44 8.67 -10.99 5.88
N LEU A 45 9.85 -11.08 6.49
CA LEU A 45 10.36 -12.25 7.19
C LEU A 45 10.12 -12.20 8.70
N GLU A 46 9.65 -11.07 9.21
CA GLU A 46 9.31 -10.93 10.62
C GLU A 46 8.08 -11.77 10.96
N ALA A 47 8.17 -12.51 12.07
CA ALA A 47 7.11 -13.36 12.60
C ALA A 47 6.60 -14.44 11.61
N THR A 48 7.39 -14.79 10.58
CA THR A 48 7.01 -15.85 9.65
C THR A 48 6.87 -17.17 10.38
N VAL A 49 5.77 -17.88 10.11
CA VAL A 49 5.55 -19.22 10.63
C VAL A 49 6.21 -20.21 9.68
N ILE A 50 7.03 -21.11 10.22
CA ILE A 50 7.78 -22.09 9.45
C ILE A 50 7.37 -23.47 9.91
N HIS A 51 6.89 -24.30 8.99
CA HIS A 51 6.58 -25.69 9.24
C HIS A 51 7.49 -26.58 8.38
N TYR A 52 8.05 -27.63 8.99
CA TYR A 52 8.82 -28.63 8.25
C TYR A 52 7.93 -29.83 7.93
N THR A 53 7.85 -30.19 6.66
CA THR A 53 7.14 -31.38 6.17
C THR A 53 8.16 -32.46 5.83
N GLU A 54 8.26 -33.46 6.69
CA GLU A 54 9.24 -34.54 6.60
C GLU A 54 9.08 -35.37 5.31
N ALA A 55 7.84 -35.74 4.97
CA ALA A 55 7.52 -36.54 3.78
C ALA A 55 8.05 -35.95 2.47
N ASP A 56 8.09 -34.61 2.37
CA ASP A 56 8.57 -33.89 1.19
C ASP A 56 9.98 -33.29 1.37
N SER A 57 10.59 -33.49 2.55
CA SER A 57 11.84 -32.87 2.98
C SER A 57 11.89 -31.36 2.65
N ARG A 58 10.83 -30.64 3.04
CA ARG A 58 10.66 -29.23 2.71
C ARG A 58 10.20 -28.39 3.90
N PHE A 59 10.43 -27.09 3.79
CA PHE A 59 9.90 -26.10 4.68
C PHE A 59 8.82 -25.28 3.98
N ASP A 60 7.68 -25.19 4.63
CA ASP A 60 6.56 -24.35 4.24
C ASP A 60 6.56 -23.12 5.14
N MET A 61 6.72 -21.94 4.52
CA MET A 61 6.80 -20.65 5.22
C MET A 61 5.55 -19.84 4.95
N LEU A 62 4.90 -19.34 6.00
CA LEU A 62 3.81 -18.40 5.92
C LEU A 62 4.28 -17.03 6.42
N GLY A 63 4.00 -15.97 5.67
CA GLY A 63 4.32 -14.61 6.07
C GLY A 63 3.32 -13.59 5.58
N THR A 64 3.52 -12.35 6.00
CA THR A 64 2.70 -11.21 5.60
C THR A 64 3.56 -10.02 5.23
N VAL A 65 3.07 -9.23 4.28
CA VAL A 65 3.75 -8.02 3.84
C VAL A 65 2.76 -7.02 3.27
N MET A 66 3.09 -5.74 3.41
CA MET A 66 2.37 -4.67 2.74
C MET A 66 3.06 -4.35 1.41
N VAL A 67 2.32 -4.38 0.31
CA VAL A 67 2.88 -4.15 -1.03
C VAL A 67 2.20 -2.94 -1.67
N THR A 68 2.97 -2.08 -2.32
CA THR A 68 2.43 -1.09 -3.26
C THR A 68 2.88 -1.38 -4.68
N ALA A 69 2.03 -1.11 -5.65
CA ALA A 69 2.42 -0.98 -7.05
C ALA A 69 2.07 0.41 -7.55
N ASP A 70 3.05 1.13 -8.09
CA ASP A 70 2.82 2.28 -8.97
C ASP A 70 2.86 1.79 -10.42
N TYR A 71 1.86 2.16 -11.23
CA TYR A 71 1.75 1.68 -12.61
C TYR A 71 0.97 2.66 -13.47
N THR A 72 1.04 2.50 -14.79
CA THR A 72 0.20 3.23 -15.75
C THR A 72 -0.85 2.28 -16.31
N ALA A 73 -2.11 2.66 -16.22
CA ALA A 73 -3.25 1.96 -16.82
C ALA A 73 -4.17 2.98 -17.48
N SER A 74 -4.65 2.69 -18.70
CA SER A 74 -5.47 3.63 -19.49
C SER A 74 -4.87 5.05 -19.60
N LYS A 75 -3.52 5.16 -19.70
CA LYS A 75 -2.73 6.41 -19.72
C LYS A 75 -2.73 7.22 -18.41
N GLU A 76 -3.31 6.70 -17.35
CA GLU A 76 -3.32 7.32 -16.02
C GLU A 76 -2.31 6.64 -15.10
N LEU A 77 -1.62 7.44 -14.29
CA LEU A 77 -0.79 6.90 -13.21
C LEU A 77 -1.72 6.41 -12.09
N ARG A 78 -1.56 5.16 -11.68
CA ARG A 78 -2.33 4.51 -10.62
C ARG A 78 -1.40 3.95 -9.57
N ARG A 79 -1.95 3.81 -8.37
CA ARG A 79 -1.32 3.12 -7.26
C ARG A 79 -2.31 2.12 -6.70
N VAL A 80 -1.84 0.91 -6.45
CA VAL A 80 -2.54 -0.07 -5.63
C VAL A 80 -1.72 -0.35 -4.38
N VAL A 81 -2.41 -0.52 -3.25
CA VAL A 81 -1.81 -0.88 -1.97
C VAL A 81 -2.49 -2.15 -1.48
N THR A 82 -1.76 -3.25 -1.48
CA THR A 82 -2.27 -4.60 -1.25
C THR A 82 -1.62 -5.21 0.00
N PRO A 83 -2.38 -5.49 1.06
CA PRO A 83 -1.91 -6.34 2.13
C PRO A 83 -1.87 -7.78 1.63
N ALA A 84 -0.68 -8.40 1.59
CA ALA A 84 -0.49 -9.74 1.05
C ALA A 84 -0.09 -10.71 2.15
N LYS A 85 -0.81 -11.83 2.23
CA LYS A 85 -0.33 -13.06 2.88
C LYS A 85 0.38 -13.89 1.82
N TYR A 86 1.54 -14.45 2.14
CA TYR A 86 2.27 -15.30 1.22
C TYR A 86 2.60 -16.65 1.85
N TRP A 87 2.67 -17.66 0.99
CA TRP A 87 3.24 -18.95 1.32
C TRP A 87 4.45 -19.21 0.42
N ALA A 88 5.55 -19.67 1.00
CA ALA A 88 6.76 -20.04 0.27
C ALA A 88 7.14 -21.49 0.58
N LYS A 89 7.43 -22.25 -0.48
CA LYS A 89 7.96 -23.59 -0.43
C LYS A 89 9.48 -23.54 -0.57
N VAL A 90 10.20 -23.97 0.45
CA VAL A 90 11.68 -23.95 0.47
C VAL A 90 12.21 -25.36 0.65
N LYS A 91 13.13 -25.79 -0.22
CA LYS A 91 13.80 -27.10 -0.13
C LYS A 91 15.30 -26.94 0.04
N TRP A 92 15.93 -27.96 0.60
CA TRP A 92 17.38 -28.07 0.56
C TRP A 92 17.79 -28.79 -0.73
N VAL A 93 18.54 -28.10 -1.58
CA VAL A 93 18.99 -28.60 -2.89
C VAL A 93 20.47 -28.24 -3.02
N ASP A 94 21.34 -29.22 -3.31
CA ASP A 94 22.76 -29.02 -3.56
C ASP A 94 23.50 -28.18 -2.49
N GLY A 95 23.26 -28.46 -1.21
CA GLY A 95 23.94 -27.75 -0.12
C GLY A 95 23.32 -26.41 0.29
N ARG A 96 22.28 -25.95 -0.43
CA ARG A 96 21.65 -24.64 -0.20
C ARG A 96 20.14 -24.71 -0.07
N LEU A 97 19.56 -23.69 0.54
CA LEU A 97 18.11 -23.53 0.60
C LEU A 97 17.63 -22.82 -0.66
N ASP A 98 16.72 -23.46 -1.38
CA ASP A 98 16.17 -22.98 -2.65
C ASP A 98 14.65 -22.78 -2.53
N VAL A 99 14.18 -21.60 -2.95
CA VAL A 99 12.76 -21.26 -2.96
C VAL A 99 12.14 -21.84 -4.22
N GLN A 100 11.36 -22.90 -4.07
CA GLN A 100 10.71 -23.59 -5.18
C GLN A 100 9.48 -22.83 -5.67
N GLU A 101 8.77 -22.19 -4.76
CA GLU A 101 7.50 -21.53 -5.03
C GLU A 101 7.29 -20.45 -3.97
N ILE A 102 6.78 -19.30 -4.37
CA ILE A 102 6.19 -18.32 -3.47
C ILE A 102 5.00 -17.68 -4.17
N LYS A 103 3.90 -17.56 -3.46
CA LYS A 103 2.64 -17.06 -4.01
C LYS A 103 1.78 -16.41 -2.95
N GLU A 104 0.77 -15.69 -3.40
CA GLU A 104 -0.30 -15.21 -2.54
C GLU A 104 -1.00 -16.42 -1.91
N HIS A 105 -1.31 -16.33 -0.62
CA HIS A 105 -1.92 -17.41 0.12
C HIS A 105 -3.06 -16.92 0.99
N SER A 106 -4.16 -17.67 0.97
CA SER A 106 -5.30 -17.43 1.85
C SER A 106 -5.98 -18.76 2.12
N ALA A 107 -5.74 -19.34 3.29
CA ALA A 107 -6.48 -20.51 3.74
C ALA A 107 -7.15 -20.26 5.11
N VAL A 108 -8.31 -20.88 5.30
CA VAL A 108 -9.00 -20.90 6.60
C VAL A 108 -8.17 -21.75 7.56
N GLY A 109 -7.92 -21.23 8.76
CA GLY A 109 -7.12 -21.91 9.78
C GLY A 109 -5.61 -21.71 9.64
N ASP A 110 -5.14 -20.86 8.72
CA ASP A 110 -3.74 -20.43 8.71
C ASP A 110 -3.35 -19.85 10.08
N PRO A 111 -2.15 -20.18 10.62
CA PRO A 111 -1.67 -19.57 11.83
C PRO A 111 -1.51 -18.05 11.66
N ASP A 112 -1.69 -17.34 12.77
CA ASP A 112 -1.56 -15.89 12.79
C ASP A 112 -0.08 -15.46 12.70
N VAL A 113 0.20 -14.55 11.77
CA VAL A 113 1.48 -13.86 11.63
C VAL A 113 1.31 -12.47 12.25
N MET A 114 1.88 -12.25 13.42
CA MET A 114 1.75 -11.01 14.20
C MET A 114 3.11 -10.33 14.36
N LYS A 115 3.26 -9.17 13.71
CA LYS A 115 4.45 -8.35 13.75
C LYS A 115 4.45 -7.44 14.98
N GLN A 116 5.65 -7.08 15.43
CA GLN A 116 5.80 -6.21 16.59
C GLN A 116 5.52 -4.76 16.22
N ASP A 117 4.80 -4.06 17.10
CA ASP A 117 4.62 -2.62 16.97
C ASP A 117 5.98 -1.93 17.24
N PRO A 118 6.54 -1.19 16.28
CA PRO A 118 7.78 -0.43 16.49
C PRO A 118 7.60 0.75 17.44
N LYS A 119 6.36 1.03 17.90
CA LYS A 119 5.99 2.12 18.81
C LYS A 119 6.50 3.48 18.33
N LEU A 120 6.25 3.79 17.05
CA LEU A 120 6.62 5.09 16.50
C LEU A 120 5.90 6.22 17.25
N PRO A 121 6.60 7.30 17.63
CA PRO A 121 5.98 8.49 18.17
C PRO A 121 4.90 9.04 17.23
N TRP A 122 3.75 9.43 17.78
CA TRP A 122 2.63 9.95 17.01
C TRP A 122 3.03 11.17 16.18
N GLU A 123 3.90 12.03 16.71
CA GLU A 123 4.37 13.25 16.07
C GLU A 123 5.03 12.97 14.71
N LEU A 124 5.79 11.88 14.60
CA LEU A 124 6.42 11.47 13.34
C LEU A 124 5.39 10.97 12.33
N VAL A 125 4.41 10.21 12.78
CA VAL A 125 3.31 9.69 11.95
C VAL A 125 2.44 10.85 11.45
N ALA A 126 2.05 11.76 12.35
CA ALA A 126 1.25 12.94 12.08
C ALA A 126 1.95 13.88 11.08
N ALA A 127 3.25 14.14 11.27
CA ALA A 127 4.02 14.96 10.33
C ALA A 127 3.99 14.38 8.91
N LYS A 128 4.22 13.07 8.75
CA LYS A 128 4.20 12.41 7.44
C LYS A 128 2.81 12.37 6.81
N LEU A 129 1.77 12.28 7.63
CA LEU A 129 0.38 12.34 7.18
C LEU A 129 0.02 13.74 6.67
N ASN A 130 0.37 14.79 7.42
CA ASN A 130 0.16 16.17 6.99
C ASN A 130 0.94 16.50 5.70
N ASP A 131 2.20 16.05 5.61
CA ASP A 131 2.99 16.15 4.39
C ASP A 131 2.29 15.46 3.21
N ALA A 132 1.67 14.30 3.43
CA ALA A 132 0.97 13.57 2.38
C ALA A 132 -0.26 14.34 1.87
N PHE A 133 -1.10 14.88 2.76
CA PHE A 133 -2.23 15.74 2.35
C PHE A 133 -1.75 16.98 1.58
N THR A 134 -0.67 17.61 2.04
CA THR A 134 -0.07 18.77 1.37
C THR A 134 0.42 18.40 -0.04
N ARG A 135 1.08 17.25 -0.19
CA ARG A 135 1.51 16.73 -1.50
C ARG A 135 0.33 16.43 -2.41
N CYS A 136 -0.74 15.83 -1.88
CA CYS A 136 -1.93 15.52 -2.65
C CYS A 136 -2.52 16.77 -3.32
N VAL A 137 -2.71 17.84 -2.55
CA VAL A 137 -3.22 19.11 -3.08
C VAL A 137 -2.25 19.77 -4.06
N ARG A 138 -0.95 19.77 -3.74
CA ARG A 138 0.07 20.43 -4.57
C ARG A 138 0.28 19.75 -5.92
N ASP A 139 0.30 18.42 -5.93
CA ASP A 139 0.64 17.63 -7.11
C ASP A 139 -0.62 17.29 -7.95
N ALA A 140 -1.81 17.59 -7.44
CA ALA A 140 -3.07 17.42 -8.14
C ALA A 140 -3.17 18.31 -9.39
N LYS A 141 -3.75 17.74 -10.45
CA LYS A 141 -4.05 18.44 -11.70
C LYS A 141 -5.55 18.45 -11.91
N SER A 142 -6.04 17.76 -12.94
CA SER A 142 -7.48 17.51 -13.12
C SER A 142 -8.02 16.61 -12.02
N ALA A 143 -7.35 15.50 -11.72
CA ALA A 143 -7.70 14.59 -10.64
C ALA A 143 -6.63 14.61 -9.53
N MET A 144 -7.00 14.11 -8.36
CA MET A 144 -6.06 13.81 -7.30
C MET A 144 -5.01 12.76 -7.74
N PRO A 145 -3.75 12.87 -7.31
CA PRO A 145 -2.70 11.91 -7.66
C PRO A 145 -2.98 10.51 -7.10
N ALA A 146 -2.30 9.51 -7.67
CA ALA A 146 -2.34 8.15 -7.14
C ALA A 146 -1.89 8.08 -5.66
N GLY A 147 -2.67 7.37 -4.83
CA GLY A 147 -2.44 7.26 -3.38
C GLY A 147 -3.04 8.40 -2.54
N CYS A 148 -3.63 9.40 -3.18
CA CYS A 148 -4.43 10.45 -2.54
C CYS A 148 -5.92 10.07 -2.51
N PRO A 149 -6.76 10.81 -1.76
CA PRO A 149 -8.20 10.61 -1.80
C PRO A 149 -8.75 10.70 -3.22
N GLU A 150 -9.62 9.76 -3.60
CA GLU A 150 -10.14 9.67 -4.96
C GLU A 150 -11.16 10.78 -5.21
N TRP A 151 -10.74 11.82 -5.91
CA TRP A 151 -11.63 12.90 -6.33
C TRP A 151 -11.16 13.54 -7.64
N SER A 152 -12.08 13.65 -8.58
CA SER A 152 -11.96 14.43 -9.80
C SER A 152 -13.18 15.35 -9.99
N PRO A 153 -13.00 16.58 -10.48
CA PRO A 153 -14.07 17.40 -11.04
C PRO A 153 -14.70 16.74 -12.28
N PRO A 154 -15.83 17.27 -12.79
CA PRO A 154 -16.44 16.80 -14.03
C PRO A 154 -15.46 16.80 -15.22
N SER A 155 -15.65 15.85 -16.14
CA SER A 155 -14.88 15.82 -17.39
C SER A 155 -15.03 17.13 -18.17
N GLY A 156 -13.92 17.62 -18.73
CA GLY A 156 -13.85 18.92 -19.39
C GLY A 156 -13.71 20.12 -18.44
N ALA A 157 -13.49 19.90 -17.14
CA ALA A 157 -13.14 20.97 -16.21
C ALA A 157 -11.74 21.54 -16.52
N GLU A 158 -11.63 22.86 -16.52
CA GLU A 158 -10.41 23.61 -16.77
C GLU A 158 -9.99 24.44 -15.54
N LYS A 159 -8.75 24.92 -15.53
CA LYS A 159 -8.21 25.81 -14.47
C LYS A 159 -8.44 25.26 -13.05
N VAL A 160 -8.31 23.94 -12.90
CA VAL A 160 -8.53 23.23 -11.65
C VAL A 160 -7.49 23.66 -10.62
N LYS A 161 -7.95 24.03 -9.42
CA LYS A 161 -7.14 24.39 -8.27
C LYS A 161 -7.67 23.68 -7.04
N TRP A 162 -6.82 22.88 -6.43
CA TRP A 162 -7.11 22.16 -5.20
C TRP A 162 -6.64 22.98 -3.99
N SER A 163 -7.34 22.84 -2.88
CA SER A 163 -6.94 23.40 -1.58
C SER A 163 -7.41 22.51 -0.45
N SER A 164 -6.64 22.42 0.62
CA SER A 164 -7.09 21.88 1.90
C SER A 164 -7.44 23.04 2.82
N THR A 165 -8.63 23.01 3.41
CA THR A 165 -9.20 24.09 4.22
C THR A 165 -9.33 23.72 5.70
N GLY A 166 -9.08 22.46 6.06
CA GLY A 166 -9.11 21.97 7.44
C GLY A 166 -7.87 21.13 7.77
N ASP A 167 -7.53 21.07 9.06
CA ASP A 167 -6.41 20.26 9.55
C ASP A 167 -6.80 18.76 9.59
N PRO A 168 -6.18 17.90 8.75
CA PRO A 168 -6.49 16.48 8.71
C PRO A 168 -6.06 15.74 9.99
N LEU A 169 -5.26 16.34 10.86
CA LEU A 169 -4.75 15.75 12.09
C LEU A 169 -5.68 15.96 13.30
N LEU A 170 -6.61 16.91 13.24
CA LEU A 170 -7.42 17.33 14.38
C LEU A 170 -8.22 16.16 15.00
N THR A 171 -8.77 15.30 14.16
CA THR A 171 -9.56 14.13 14.57
C THR A 171 -8.82 12.81 14.36
N ALA A 172 -7.54 12.88 13.97
CA ALA A 172 -6.78 11.70 13.57
C ALA A 172 -6.50 10.78 14.77
N ARG A 173 -6.67 9.47 14.57
CA ARG A 173 -6.40 8.41 15.54
C ARG A 173 -5.68 7.27 14.85
N ALA A 174 -4.49 6.93 15.34
CA ALA A 174 -3.68 5.83 14.82
C ALA A 174 -3.93 4.54 15.62
N THR A 175 -4.08 3.44 14.88
CA THR A 175 -4.06 2.08 15.43
C THR A 175 -3.06 1.25 14.64
N PHE A 176 -2.18 0.53 15.32
CA PHE A 176 -1.26 -0.40 14.66
C PHE A 176 -1.99 -1.69 14.27
N ASP A 177 -1.83 -2.10 13.02
CA ASP A 177 -2.26 -3.40 12.50
C ASP A 177 -1.05 -4.35 12.51
N PRO A 178 -0.96 -5.26 13.50
CA PRO A 178 0.18 -6.17 13.63
C PRO A 178 0.23 -7.22 12.52
N LYS A 179 -0.87 -7.46 11.81
CA LYS A 179 -0.89 -8.47 10.75
C LYS A 179 -0.05 -8.05 9.55
N PHE A 180 -0.01 -6.76 9.23
CA PHE A 180 0.72 -6.22 8.08
C PHE A 180 1.80 -5.19 8.45
N ALA A 181 2.00 -4.94 9.76
CA ALA A 181 2.90 -3.92 10.30
C ALA A 181 2.68 -2.53 9.70
N ILE A 182 1.44 -2.05 9.74
CA ILE A 182 1.10 -0.69 9.33
C ILE A 182 0.33 0.03 10.42
N TYR A 183 0.45 1.36 10.49
CA TYR A 183 -0.51 2.18 11.21
C TYR A 183 -1.68 2.49 10.29
N ARG A 184 -2.90 2.24 10.77
CA ARG A 184 -4.14 2.72 10.20
C ARG A 184 -4.54 3.99 10.95
N VAL A 185 -4.54 5.11 10.25
CA VAL A 185 -4.93 6.40 10.82
C VAL A 185 -6.29 6.78 10.29
N LYS A 186 -7.27 6.92 11.18
CA LYS A 186 -8.62 7.38 10.84
C LYS A 186 -8.83 8.81 11.30
N GLY A 187 -9.47 9.62 10.49
CA GLY A 187 -9.80 11.00 10.84
C GLY A 187 -10.79 11.63 9.86
N THR A 188 -10.87 12.95 9.88
CA THR A 188 -11.66 13.77 8.97
C THR A 188 -10.76 14.81 8.35
N TYR A 189 -11.01 15.18 7.10
CA TYR A 189 -10.30 16.27 6.44
C TYR A 189 -11.28 17.13 5.65
N GLU A 190 -10.87 18.33 5.26
CA GLU A 190 -11.62 19.18 4.34
C GLU A 190 -10.78 19.49 3.10
N LEU A 191 -11.36 19.23 1.93
CA LEU A 191 -10.78 19.56 0.62
C LEU A 191 -11.79 20.39 -0.18
N ALA A 192 -11.27 21.35 -0.91
CA ALA A 192 -12.02 22.13 -1.88
C ALA A 192 -11.32 22.11 -3.23
N VAL A 193 -12.12 22.16 -4.30
CA VAL A 193 -11.65 22.27 -5.67
C VAL A 193 -12.40 23.38 -6.40
N ARG A 194 -11.62 24.32 -6.95
CA ARG A 194 -12.12 25.40 -7.80
C ARG A 194 -11.77 25.10 -9.24
N TYR A 195 -12.74 25.18 -10.14
CA TYR A 195 -12.54 24.88 -11.56
C TYR A 195 -13.52 25.68 -12.43
N THR A 196 -13.24 25.79 -13.73
CA THR A 196 -14.16 26.32 -14.73
C THR A 196 -14.77 25.18 -15.52
N TRP A 197 -16.09 25.16 -15.67
CA TRP A 197 -16.81 24.16 -16.45
C TRP A 197 -17.96 24.83 -17.20
N LEU A 198 -18.04 24.59 -18.52
CA LEU A 198 -19.02 25.22 -19.41
C LEU A 198 -19.04 26.76 -19.25
N GLY A 199 -17.86 27.38 -19.21
CA GLY A 199 -17.70 28.84 -19.08
C GLY A 199 -17.94 29.41 -17.67
N THR A 200 -18.40 28.59 -16.71
CA THR A 200 -18.71 29.05 -15.34
C THR A 200 -17.68 28.55 -14.33
N THR A 201 -17.22 29.43 -13.44
CA THR A 201 -16.37 29.01 -12.33
C THR A 201 -17.22 28.41 -11.20
N LYS A 202 -16.85 27.20 -10.78
CA LYS A 202 -17.46 26.45 -9.68
C LYS A 202 -16.45 26.22 -8.58
N THR A 203 -16.94 26.01 -7.37
CA THR A 203 -16.15 25.56 -6.23
C THR A 203 -16.95 24.47 -5.53
N ASP A 204 -16.37 23.28 -5.43
CA ASP A 204 -16.95 22.15 -4.70
C ASP A 204 -16.08 21.87 -3.47
N THR A 205 -16.72 21.59 -2.34
CA THR A 205 -16.05 21.27 -1.07
C THR A 205 -16.56 19.93 -0.55
N ARG A 206 -15.67 19.16 0.08
CA ARG A 206 -16.00 17.90 0.75
C ARG A 206 -15.27 17.79 2.09
N ASN A 207 -15.95 17.17 3.04
CA ASN A 207 -15.47 16.95 4.41
C ASN A 207 -15.61 15.47 4.83
N PRO A 208 -15.01 14.52 4.10
CA PRO A 208 -15.21 13.10 4.37
C PRO A 208 -14.39 12.62 5.58
N THR A 209 -14.74 11.42 6.04
CA THR A 209 -13.85 10.63 6.88
C THR A 209 -12.80 9.94 6.01
N TYR A 210 -11.60 9.74 6.53
CA TYR A 210 -10.52 9.05 5.82
C TYR A 210 -9.90 7.92 6.64
N GLU A 211 -9.31 6.96 5.94
CA GLU A 211 -8.34 6.03 6.48
C GLU A 211 -7.03 6.13 5.67
N ALA A 212 -5.95 6.46 6.36
CA ALA A 212 -4.60 6.46 5.82
C ALA A 212 -3.85 5.22 6.30
N TRP A 213 -3.12 4.57 5.39
CA TRP A 213 -2.24 3.45 5.74
C TRP A 213 -0.80 3.91 5.69
N ILE A 214 -0.09 3.72 6.80
CA ILE A 214 1.27 4.24 6.99
C ILE A 214 2.18 3.10 7.39
N ALA A 215 3.21 2.82 6.58
CA ALA A 215 4.21 1.82 6.91
C ALA A 215 5.38 2.44 7.69
N PRO A 216 5.81 1.82 8.80
CA PRO A 216 7.09 2.12 9.41
C PRO A 216 8.23 1.63 8.51
N THR A 217 9.26 2.45 8.32
CA THR A 217 10.49 2.07 7.60
C THR A 217 11.71 2.56 8.37
N ALA A 218 12.90 2.04 8.02
CA ALA A 218 14.16 2.50 8.61
C ALA A 218 14.43 4.00 8.36
N ALA A 219 13.90 4.57 7.26
CA ALA A 219 14.02 5.99 6.92
C ALA A 219 12.89 6.86 7.54
N GLY A 220 12.00 6.24 8.32
CA GLY A 220 10.82 6.87 8.91
C GLY A 220 9.50 6.40 8.30
N PRO A 221 8.35 6.86 8.83
CA PRO A 221 7.04 6.43 8.34
C PRO A 221 6.77 6.91 6.91
N VAL A 222 6.11 6.07 6.12
CA VAL A 222 5.70 6.37 4.74
C VAL A 222 4.19 6.17 4.61
N VAL A 223 3.50 7.22 4.15
CA VAL A 223 2.08 7.14 3.82
C VAL A 223 1.91 6.42 2.49
N LEU A 224 1.26 5.25 2.53
CA LEU A 224 1.08 4.39 1.37
C LEU A 224 -0.12 4.84 0.52
N GLN A 225 -1.22 5.15 1.20
CA GLN A 225 -2.45 5.68 0.62
C GLN A 225 -3.26 6.44 1.66
N ILE A 226 -4.14 7.32 1.18
CA ILE A 226 -5.23 7.95 1.92
C ILE A 226 -6.50 7.67 1.14
N LYS A 227 -7.51 7.09 1.78
CA LYS A 227 -8.79 6.78 1.16
C LYS A 227 -9.93 7.43 1.92
N ASP A 228 -10.92 7.90 1.19
CA ASP A 228 -12.21 8.25 1.78
C ASP A 228 -12.85 6.99 2.32
N THR A 229 -13.36 7.08 3.55
CA THR A 229 -14.22 6.05 4.11
C THR A 229 -15.66 6.53 3.97
N ILE A 230 -16.46 5.76 3.23
CA ILE A 230 -17.91 5.95 3.23
C ILE A 230 -18.38 5.46 4.60
N THR A 231 -18.99 6.34 5.40
CA THR A 231 -19.83 5.89 6.52
C THR A 231 -20.95 5.05 5.90
N ALA A 232 -20.87 3.74 6.12
CA ALA A 232 -21.95 2.80 5.81
C ALA A 232 -23.22 3.17 6.59
#